data_AF-A0AAD4XSA4-F1
#
_entry.id   AF-A0AAD4XSA4-F1
#
_cell.length_a   1.000
_cell.length_b   1.000
_cell.length_c   1.000
_cell.angle_alpha   90.00
_cell.angle_beta   90.00
_cell.angle_gamma   90.00
#
_symmetry.space_group_name_H-M   'P 1'
#
loop_
_entity.id
_entity.type
_entity.pdbx_description
1 polymer ?
#
loop_
_entity_poly.entity_id
_entity_poly.type
_entity_poly.pdbx_seq_one_letter_code
_entity_poly.pdbx_strand_id
1 'polypeptide(L)'
;ILDIIHNSSKPTTLFSLSSALPSLSTFKTENLYRLLRYLSHMNLIAINSVEGSGDATYSLTGISELLLNNQERSLQDWVIAIDEEHSINGWHELSDYCLSSDDACTNAFPEEVPEMNALINNAMACDTKMVMPAFVQGCDSILNGVKKLVAIGGGIGAAMSYVVKAYPEIKCTVFDLPHVVAAAPQIPGVEMVGGNMFEFIPSADALLLKFMLHNWNDAECIKLLKRCKETVPADHGKVIIIEMVLDQDEDDDDLTRDRLSLDLDMMLSLGGKERTNDEWRILLGESGFNKIEFVPIFGIQSVIVAYP
;
A
#
# COMPACT_ATOMS: atom_id res chain seq x y z
N ILE A 1 13.37 2.15 18.02
CA ILE A 1 13.73 1.14 19.05
C ILE A 1 14.15 -0.16 18.38
N LEU A 2 13.32 -0.71 17.49
CA LEU A 2 13.60 -1.97 16.79
C LEU A 2 14.93 -1.94 16.05
N ASP A 3 15.24 -0.86 15.32
CA ASP A 3 16.52 -0.71 14.61
C ASP A 3 17.73 -0.69 15.54
N ILE A 4 17.57 -0.15 16.75
CA ILE A 4 18.66 -0.11 17.75
C ILE A 4 18.97 -1.53 18.21
N ILE A 5 17.92 -2.33 18.46
CA ILE A 5 18.07 -3.74 18.82
C ILE A 5 18.69 -4.52 17.65
N HIS A 6 18.21 -4.30 16.42
CA HIS A 6 18.69 -4.97 15.21
C HIS A 6 20.18 -4.71 14.94
N ASN A 7 20.60 -3.45 15.03
CA ASN A 7 21.97 -3.03 14.71
C ASN A 7 22.97 -3.25 15.85
N SER A 8 22.51 -3.71 17.02
CA SER A 8 23.39 -3.94 18.17
C SER A 8 24.22 -5.21 18.01
N SER A 9 25.54 -5.09 18.16
CA SER A 9 26.46 -6.24 18.21
C SER A 9 26.54 -6.92 19.57
N LYS A 10 25.87 -6.36 20.59
CA LYS A 10 25.86 -6.88 21.97
C LYS A 10 24.42 -7.09 22.45
N PRO A 11 24.19 -7.96 23.46
CA PRO A 11 22.89 -8.08 24.08
C PRO A 11 22.37 -6.71 24.53
N THR A 12 21.21 -6.32 23.98
CA THR A 12 20.64 -4.99 24.19
C THR A 12 19.94 -4.96 25.54
N THR A 13 20.43 -4.16 26.48
CA THR A 13 19.83 -3.95 27.80
C THR A 13 18.98 -2.67 27.82
N LEU A 14 18.16 -2.51 28.86
CA LEU A 14 17.34 -1.31 29.04
C LEU A 14 18.19 -0.03 29.10
N PHE A 15 19.33 -0.10 29.79
CA PHE A 15 20.30 0.99 29.88
C PHE A 15 20.92 1.34 28.52
N SER A 16 21.27 0.32 27.73
CA SER A 16 21.82 0.56 26.39
C SER A 16 20.80 1.22 25.45
N LEU A 17 19.52 0.85 25.55
CA LEU A 17 18.44 1.46 24.78
C LEU A 17 18.18 2.91 25.17
N SER A 18 18.09 3.21 26.46
CA SER A 18 17.86 4.59 26.93
C SER A 18 19.02 5.53 26.56
N SER A 19 20.23 4.99 26.44
CA SER A 19 21.44 5.75 26.11
C SER A 19 21.69 5.88 24.59
N ALA A 20 20.94 5.16 23.75
CA ALA A 20 21.22 5.06 22.31
C ALA A 20 20.79 6.29 21.50
N LEU A 21 19.80 7.07 21.96
CA LEU A 21 19.33 8.28 21.27
C LEU A 21 19.05 9.42 22.25
N PRO A 22 19.30 10.69 21.87
CA PRO A 22 18.95 11.84 22.71
C PRO A 22 17.47 11.90 23.09
N SER A 23 16.56 11.52 22.19
CA SER A 23 15.11 11.45 22.44
C SER A 23 14.71 10.31 23.39
N LEU A 24 15.52 9.25 23.49
CA LEU A 24 15.32 8.17 24.46
C LEU A 24 16.00 8.47 25.81
N SER A 25 16.97 9.37 25.84
CA SER A 25 17.64 9.80 27.08
C SER A 25 16.74 10.65 27.99
N THR A 26 15.69 11.25 27.43
CA THR A 26 14.63 11.94 28.20
C THR A 26 13.54 10.99 28.69
N PHE A 27 13.52 9.74 28.20
CA PHE A 27 12.53 8.74 28.61
C PHE A 27 12.83 8.27 30.03
N LYS A 28 11.82 8.29 30.90
CA LYS A 28 11.94 7.62 32.20
C LYS A 28 12.17 6.13 31.94
N THR A 29 13.22 5.57 32.52
CA THR A 29 13.60 4.14 32.39
C THR A 29 12.41 3.20 32.64
N GLU A 30 11.58 3.51 33.64
CA GLU A 30 10.36 2.74 33.95
C GLU A 30 9.32 2.78 32.81
N ASN A 31 9.13 3.92 32.14
CA ASN A 31 8.20 4.04 31.02
C ASN A 31 8.70 3.25 29.82
N LEU A 32 10.01 3.30 29.53
CA LEU A 32 10.60 2.51 28.46
C LEU A 32 10.43 1.01 28.73
N TYR A 33 10.66 0.57 29.97
CA TYR A 33 10.41 -0.81 30.36
C TYR A 33 8.95 -1.25 30.16
N ARG A 34 7.99 -0.40 30.56
CA ARG A 34 6.55 -0.68 30.37
C ARG A 34 6.18 -0.78 28.89
N LEU A 35 6.75 0.07 28.04
CA LEU A 35 6.58 -0.01 26.58
C LEU A 35 7.17 -1.31 26.04
N LEU A 36 8.42 -1.65 26.38
CA LEU A 36 9.06 -2.90 25.92
C LEU A 36 8.29 -4.14 26.36
N ARG A 37 7.68 -4.14 27.55
CA ARG A 37 6.80 -5.21 28.01
C ARG A 37 5.54 -5.34 27.14
N TYR A 38 4.97 -4.22 26.71
CA TYR A 38 3.83 -4.22 25.78
C TYR A 38 4.23 -4.71 24.38
N LEU A 39 5.35 -4.21 23.82
CA LEU A 39 5.90 -4.71 22.55
C LEU A 39 6.23 -6.21 22.61
N SER A 40 6.62 -6.71 23.78
CA SER A 40 6.84 -8.14 23.96
C SER A 40 5.55 -8.95 23.98
N HIS A 41 4.49 -8.44 24.59
CA HIS A 41 3.17 -9.06 24.54
C HIS A 41 2.60 -9.10 23.11
N MET A 42 2.87 -8.07 22.30
CA MET A 42 2.55 -8.04 20.85
C MET A 42 3.47 -8.92 20.00
N ASN A 43 4.36 -9.71 20.61
CA ASN A 43 5.30 -10.59 19.92
C ASN A 43 6.24 -9.85 18.94
N LEU A 44 6.58 -8.58 19.20
CA LEU A 44 7.60 -7.84 18.44
C LEU A 44 8.99 -8.02 19.06
N ILE A 45 9.08 -8.09 20.39
CA ILE A 45 10.35 -8.19 21.12
C ILE A 45 10.29 -9.38 22.08
N ALA A 46 11.36 -10.16 22.18
CA ALA A 46 11.56 -11.13 23.25
C ALA A 46 12.37 -10.52 24.40
N ILE A 47 11.93 -10.76 25.62
CA ILE A 47 12.64 -10.38 26.85
C ILE A 47 13.35 -11.62 27.38
N ASN A 48 14.68 -11.63 27.29
CA ASN A 48 15.52 -12.73 27.73
C ASN A 48 16.12 -12.38 29.10
N SER A 49 15.80 -13.17 30.12
CA SER A 49 16.46 -13.09 31.43
C SER A 49 17.87 -13.68 31.33
N VAL A 50 18.87 -12.93 31.76
CA VAL A 50 20.24 -13.44 31.86
C VAL A 50 20.44 -14.02 33.25
N GLU A 51 20.62 -15.35 33.35
CA GLU A 51 20.93 -16.02 34.61
C GLU A 51 22.17 -15.38 35.27
N GLY A 52 22.01 -14.93 36.51
CA GLY A 52 23.11 -14.40 37.33
C GLY A 52 23.45 -12.91 37.16
N SER A 53 22.89 -12.18 36.18
CA SER A 53 23.20 -10.74 35.99
C SER A 53 22.11 -9.77 36.45
N GLY A 54 20.89 -10.26 36.71
CA GLY A 54 19.75 -9.43 37.13
C GLY A 54 19.15 -8.54 36.04
N ASP A 55 19.87 -8.30 34.93
CA ASP A 55 19.43 -7.44 33.84
C ASP A 55 18.80 -8.26 32.70
N ALA A 56 17.59 -7.84 32.29
CA ALA A 56 16.94 -8.37 31.11
C ALA A 56 17.58 -7.84 29.82
N THR A 57 17.64 -8.69 28.80
CA THR A 57 18.08 -8.33 27.45
C THR A 57 16.93 -8.45 26.46
N TYR A 58 16.95 -7.64 25.41
CA TYR A 58 15.89 -7.53 24.43
C TYR A 58 16.39 -8.00 23.06
N SER A 59 15.63 -8.87 22.41
CA SER A 59 15.88 -9.33 21.04
C SER A 59 14.64 -9.20 20.18
N LEU A 60 14.80 -9.09 18.86
CA LEU A 60 13.68 -9.04 17.93
C LEU A 60 13.07 -10.42 17.70
N THR A 61 11.78 -10.47 17.42
CA THR A 61 11.09 -11.63 16.83
C THR A 61 11.05 -11.50 15.31
N GLY A 62 10.56 -12.54 14.61
CA GLY A 62 10.39 -12.47 13.15
C GLY A 62 9.42 -11.38 12.68
N ILE A 63 8.37 -11.06 13.44
CA ILE A 63 7.39 -10.03 13.06
C ILE A 63 8.05 -8.64 13.04
N SER A 64 9.00 -8.38 13.95
CA SER A 64 9.70 -7.10 14.00
C SER A 64 10.50 -6.78 12.75
N GLU A 65 10.88 -7.78 11.94
CA GLU A 65 11.61 -7.56 10.69
C GLU A 65 10.78 -6.73 9.69
N LEU A 66 9.45 -6.82 9.77
CA LEU A 66 8.53 -6.02 8.98
C LEU A 66 8.47 -4.55 9.42
N LEU A 67 9.08 -4.16 10.54
CA LEU A 67 9.05 -2.79 11.06
C LEU A 67 10.43 -2.15 11.14
N LEU A 68 11.45 -2.81 10.58
CA LEU A 68 12.82 -2.29 10.52
C LEU A 68 12.99 -1.31 9.36
N ASN A 69 13.77 -0.26 9.57
CA ASN A 69 14.14 0.67 8.52
C ASN A 69 14.97 -0.03 7.44
N ASN A 70 14.83 0.41 6.19
CA ASN A 70 15.65 -0.03 5.05
C ASN A 70 15.58 -1.53 4.73
N GLN A 71 14.60 -2.27 5.26
CA GLN A 71 14.29 -3.62 4.80
C GLN A 71 13.41 -3.56 3.55
N GLU A 72 13.64 -4.48 2.61
CA GLU A 72 12.85 -4.53 1.37
C GLU A 72 11.35 -4.72 1.65
N ARG A 73 11.01 -5.48 2.70
CA ARG A 73 9.63 -5.79 3.11
C ARG A 73 9.21 -5.05 4.38
N SER A 74 9.73 -3.84 4.59
CA SER A 74 9.30 -3.01 5.70
C SER A 74 7.92 -2.43 5.45
N LEU A 75 7.07 -2.51 6.47
CA LEU A 75 5.75 -1.87 6.62
C LEU A 75 5.82 -0.66 7.57
N GLN A 76 7.01 -0.21 7.96
CA GLN A 76 7.16 0.90 8.90
C GLN A 76 6.41 2.15 8.45
N ASP A 77 6.62 2.59 7.21
CA ASP A 77 5.98 3.83 6.71
C ASP A 77 4.47 3.65 6.59
N TRP A 78 3.98 2.43 6.33
CA TRP A 78 2.56 2.11 6.38
C TRP A 78 1.98 2.32 7.79
N VAL A 79 2.64 1.76 8.82
CA VAL A 79 2.22 1.93 10.22
C VAL A 79 2.24 3.40 10.63
N ILE A 80 3.27 4.15 10.23
CA ILE A 80 3.35 5.59 10.54
C ILE A 80 2.21 6.37 9.86
N ALA A 81 1.84 6.01 8.63
CA ALA A 81 0.79 6.70 7.89
C ALA A 81 -0.62 6.45 8.48
N ILE A 82 -0.93 5.21 8.87
CA ILE A 82 -2.24 4.90 9.46
C ILE A 82 -2.39 5.48 10.88
N ASP A 83 -1.29 5.66 11.60
CA ASP A 83 -1.25 6.28 12.94
C ASP A 83 -1.00 7.81 12.89
N GLU A 84 -1.01 8.41 11.70
CA GLU A 84 -0.84 9.85 11.53
C GLU A 84 -2.07 10.59 12.09
N GLU A 85 -1.88 11.80 12.62
CA GLU A 85 -2.92 12.55 13.33
C GLU A 85 -4.15 12.81 12.44
N HIS A 86 -3.95 13.10 11.15
CA HIS A 86 -5.01 13.31 10.18
C HIS A 86 -5.83 12.03 9.95
N SER A 87 -5.17 10.88 9.79
CA SER A 87 -5.83 9.56 9.68
C SER A 87 -6.71 9.29 10.89
N ILE A 88 -6.15 9.43 12.10
CA ILE A 88 -6.86 9.15 13.36
C ILE A 88 -8.04 10.12 13.57
N ASN A 89 -7.87 11.40 13.21
CA ASN A 89 -8.94 12.39 13.32
C ASN A 89 -10.15 12.05 12.43
N GLY A 90 -9.93 11.46 11.25
CA GLY A 90 -11.01 10.95 10.41
C GLY A 90 -11.93 9.97 11.16
N TRP A 91 -11.35 9.07 11.95
CA TRP A 91 -12.11 8.10 12.75
C TRP A 91 -12.92 8.75 13.89
N HIS A 92 -12.48 9.88 14.43
CA HIS A 92 -13.24 10.63 15.43
C HIS A 92 -14.51 11.27 14.85
N GLU A 93 -14.55 11.50 13.54
CA GLU A 93 -15.68 12.10 12.81
C GLU A 93 -16.64 11.06 12.21
N LEU A 94 -16.39 9.75 12.41
CA LEU A 94 -17.18 8.67 11.82
C LEU A 94 -18.69 8.80 12.10
N SER A 95 -19.08 9.20 13.31
CA SER A 95 -20.50 9.39 13.65
C SER A 95 -21.13 10.53 12.84
N ASP A 96 -20.40 11.61 12.61
CA ASP A 96 -20.90 12.78 11.88
C ASP A 96 -21.01 12.43 10.39
N TYR A 97 -20.04 11.68 9.85
CA TYR A 97 -20.09 11.17 8.48
C TYR A 97 -21.33 10.29 8.25
N CYS A 98 -21.62 9.33 9.14
CA CYS A 98 -22.81 8.47 9.02
C CYS A 98 -24.15 9.22 9.12
N LEU A 99 -24.16 10.40 9.74
CA LEU A 99 -25.36 11.24 9.91
C LEU A 99 -25.49 12.31 8.82
N SER A 100 -24.41 12.56 8.08
CA SER A 100 -24.38 13.51 6.98
C SER A 100 -25.27 13.04 5.82
N SER A 101 -25.88 14.01 5.12
CA SER A 101 -26.53 13.77 3.82
C SER A 101 -25.64 14.14 2.64
N ASP A 102 -24.41 14.61 2.92
CA ASP A 102 -23.40 15.00 1.94
C ASP A 102 -22.28 13.96 1.96
N ASP A 103 -21.97 13.41 0.78
CA ASP A 103 -20.95 12.38 0.58
C ASP A 103 -19.52 12.99 0.46
N ALA A 104 -19.40 14.31 0.65
CA ALA A 104 -18.12 15.00 0.56
C ALA A 104 -17.21 14.65 1.75
N CYS A 105 -16.05 14.06 1.46
CA CYS A 105 -14.99 13.86 2.43
C CYS A 105 -14.44 15.20 2.92
N THR A 106 -14.58 15.48 4.22
CA THR A 106 -14.07 16.69 4.87
C THR A 106 -12.62 16.57 5.33
N ASN A 107 -12.09 15.34 5.40
CA ASN A 107 -10.75 15.01 5.88
C ASN A 107 -9.85 14.43 4.79
N ALA A 108 -9.97 14.92 3.56
CA ALA A 108 -9.05 14.54 2.49
C ALA A 108 -7.61 14.82 2.90
N PHE A 109 -6.72 13.84 2.65
CA PHE A 109 -5.31 13.98 2.96
C PHE A 109 -4.72 15.19 2.20
N PRO A 110 -3.96 16.08 2.87
CA PRO A 110 -3.41 17.26 2.23
C PRO A 110 -2.16 16.90 1.40
N GLU A 111 -2.36 16.23 0.26
CA GLU A 111 -1.28 15.77 -0.65
C GLU A 111 -0.38 16.91 -1.17
N GLU A 112 -0.85 18.16 -1.13
CA GLU A 112 -0.03 19.32 -1.49
C GLU A 112 1.04 19.66 -0.42
N VAL A 113 0.91 19.11 0.80
CA VAL A 113 1.90 19.27 1.87
C VAL A 113 3.04 18.28 1.65
N PRO A 114 4.29 18.75 1.41
CA PRO A 114 5.39 17.86 1.00
C PRO A 114 5.69 16.71 1.97
N GLU A 115 5.58 16.95 3.28
CA GLU A 115 5.82 15.92 4.29
C GLU A 115 4.75 14.83 4.27
N MET A 116 3.48 15.21 4.08
CA MET A 116 2.35 14.27 3.97
C MET A 116 2.38 13.51 2.65
N ASN A 117 2.69 14.19 1.56
CA ASN A 117 2.90 13.54 0.26
C ASN A 117 4.02 12.49 0.34
N ALA A 118 5.14 12.81 0.99
CA ALA A 118 6.23 11.86 1.15
C ALA A 118 5.81 10.65 2.01
N LEU A 119 5.07 10.88 3.09
CA LEU A 119 4.54 9.82 3.96
C LEU A 119 3.62 8.86 3.20
N ILE A 120 2.62 9.39 2.49
CA ILE A 120 1.68 8.58 1.68
C ILE A 120 2.42 7.80 0.60
N ASN A 121 3.32 8.46 -0.14
CA ASN A 121 4.11 7.79 -1.19
C ASN A 121 4.97 6.65 -0.63
N ASN A 122 5.57 6.84 0.54
CA ASN A 122 6.37 5.80 1.19
C ASN A 122 5.50 4.64 1.70
N ALA A 123 4.35 4.95 2.32
CA ALA A 123 3.38 3.94 2.75
C ALA A 123 2.87 3.10 1.56
N MET A 124 2.45 3.76 0.47
CA MET A 124 2.03 3.06 -0.75
C MET A 124 3.15 2.19 -1.34
N ALA A 125 4.40 2.66 -1.26
CA ALA A 125 5.55 1.88 -1.69
C ALA A 125 5.80 0.66 -0.79
N CYS A 126 5.59 0.75 0.52
CA CYS A 126 5.69 -0.37 1.46
C CYS A 126 4.70 -1.49 1.11
N ASP A 127 3.42 -1.16 0.98
CA ASP A 127 2.39 -2.12 0.58
C ASP A 127 2.71 -2.72 -0.82
N THR A 128 3.14 -1.88 -1.75
CA THR A 128 3.52 -2.33 -3.10
C THR A 128 4.67 -3.35 -3.08
N LYS A 129 5.68 -3.17 -2.23
CA LYS A 129 6.79 -4.13 -2.09
C LYS A 129 6.35 -5.48 -1.50
N MET A 130 5.24 -5.52 -0.78
CA MET A 130 4.67 -6.76 -0.25
C MET A 130 3.93 -7.55 -1.32
N VAL A 131 3.11 -6.89 -2.14
CA VAL A 131 2.24 -7.56 -3.13
C VAL A 131 2.94 -7.88 -4.45
N MET A 132 3.85 -7.02 -4.92
CA MET A 132 4.42 -7.13 -6.26
C MET A 132 5.28 -8.37 -6.51
N PRO A 133 6.01 -8.94 -5.53
CA PRO A 133 6.66 -10.24 -5.71
C PRO A 133 5.66 -11.35 -6.06
N ALA A 134 4.48 -11.38 -5.41
CA ALA A 134 3.45 -12.38 -5.70
C ALA A 134 2.79 -12.12 -7.06
N PHE A 135 2.51 -10.86 -7.40
CA PHE A 135 2.00 -10.48 -8.72
C PHE A 135 2.96 -10.93 -9.85
N VAL A 136 4.24 -10.59 -9.74
CA VAL A 136 5.23 -10.92 -10.77
C VAL A 136 5.40 -12.43 -10.96
N GLN A 137 5.27 -13.23 -9.90
CA GLN A 137 5.39 -14.69 -9.96
C GLN A 137 4.09 -15.40 -10.38
N GLY A 138 2.93 -14.82 -10.05
CA GLY A 138 1.61 -15.42 -10.28
C GLY A 138 0.94 -14.99 -11.58
N CYS A 139 1.40 -13.89 -12.19
CA CYS A 139 0.74 -13.25 -13.33
C CYS A 139 1.54 -13.33 -14.64
N ASP A 140 2.45 -14.29 -14.79
CA ASP A 140 3.21 -14.53 -16.03
C ASP A 140 2.30 -14.61 -17.26
N SER A 141 1.17 -15.31 -17.16
CA SER A 141 0.19 -15.45 -18.25
C SER A 141 -0.49 -14.13 -18.63
N ILE A 142 -0.60 -13.19 -17.69
CA ILE A 142 -1.20 -11.87 -17.90
C ILE A 142 -0.19 -10.95 -18.59
N LEU A 143 1.08 -11.00 -18.18
CA LEU A 143 2.15 -10.12 -18.68
C LEU A 143 2.80 -10.63 -19.98
N ASN A 144 2.70 -11.92 -20.28
CA ASN A 144 3.26 -12.48 -21.51
C ASN A 144 2.66 -11.79 -22.76
N GLY A 145 3.54 -11.33 -23.65
CA GLY A 145 3.18 -10.66 -24.90
C GLY A 145 2.88 -9.16 -24.77
N VAL A 146 2.80 -8.62 -23.55
CA VAL A 146 2.73 -7.17 -23.31
C VAL A 146 4.06 -6.54 -23.75
N LYS A 147 4.03 -5.48 -24.56
CA LYS A 147 5.24 -4.75 -24.97
C LYS A 147 5.34 -3.39 -24.31
N LYS A 148 4.20 -2.78 -23.98
CA LYS A 148 4.11 -1.53 -23.22
C LYS A 148 3.10 -1.66 -22.08
N LEU A 149 3.54 -1.35 -20.87
CA LEU A 149 2.73 -1.32 -19.65
C LEU A 149 2.80 0.07 -19.02
N VAL A 150 1.64 0.65 -18.70
CA VAL A 150 1.55 1.92 -17.97
C VAL A 150 0.88 1.68 -16.62
N ALA A 151 1.56 2.00 -15.52
CA ALA A 151 0.93 2.12 -14.20
C ALA A 151 0.28 3.50 -14.08
N ILE A 152 -1.05 3.55 -13.92
CA ILE A 152 -1.80 4.77 -13.65
C ILE A 152 -1.88 4.94 -12.13
N GLY A 153 -1.52 6.12 -11.63
CA GLY A 153 -1.36 6.32 -10.19
C GLY A 153 -0.22 5.46 -9.63
N GLY A 154 0.86 5.30 -10.42
CA GLY A 154 1.96 4.39 -10.08
C GLY A 154 2.87 4.90 -8.96
N GLY A 155 2.58 6.07 -8.38
CA GLY A 155 3.32 6.70 -7.30
C GLY A 155 4.77 6.94 -7.65
N ILE A 156 5.66 6.66 -6.69
CA ILE A 156 7.11 6.73 -6.86
C ILE A 156 7.69 5.54 -7.66
N GLY A 157 6.85 4.76 -8.35
CA GLY A 157 7.25 3.73 -9.30
C GLY A 157 7.63 2.38 -8.69
N ALA A 158 7.26 2.13 -7.43
CA ALA A 158 7.57 0.88 -6.73
C ALA A 158 7.09 -0.35 -7.54
N ALA A 159 5.86 -0.35 -8.06
CA ALA A 159 5.33 -1.47 -8.84
C ALA A 159 6.13 -1.71 -10.12
N MET A 160 6.40 -0.65 -10.88
CA MET A 160 7.15 -0.75 -12.14
C MET A 160 8.60 -1.19 -11.93
N SER A 161 9.20 -0.92 -10.76
CA SER A 161 10.53 -1.42 -10.42
C SER A 161 10.61 -2.96 -10.35
N TYR A 162 9.53 -3.62 -9.91
CA TYR A 162 9.44 -5.09 -9.90
C TYR A 162 9.19 -5.63 -11.31
N VAL A 163 8.28 -5.00 -12.06
CA VAL A 163 7.94 -5.44 -13.42
C VAL A 163 9.13 -5.31 -14.36
N VAL A 164 9.80 -4.17 -14.40
CA VAL A 164 10.94 -3.94 -15.32
C VAL A 164 12.12 -4.89 -15.04
N LYS A 165 12.29 -5.30 -13.78
CA LYS A 165 13.33 -6.25 -13.36
C LYS A 165 13.00 -7.68 -13.80
N ALA A 166 11.72 -8.07 -13.73
CA ALA A 166 11.27 -9.40 -14.09
C ALA A 166 11.03 -9.59 -15.60
N TYR A 167 10.62 -8.52 -16.28
CA TYR A 167 10.28 -8.49 -17.70
C TYR A 167 10.99 -7.33 -18.41
N PRO A 168 12.32 -7.42 -18.63
CA PRO A 168 13.12 -6.32 -19.20
C PRO A 168 12.71 -5.91 -20.63
N GLU A 169 11.96 -6.75 -21.33
CA GLU A 169 11.41 -6.49 -22.65
C GLU A 169 10.17 -5.57 -22.64
N ILE A 170 9.48 -5.44 -21.50
CA ILE A 170 8.30 -4.59 -21.35
C ILE A 170 8.75 -3.15 -21.15
N LYS A 171 8.31 -2.26 -22.03
CA LYS A 171 8.47 -0.82 -21.83
C LYS A 171 7.53 -0.36 -20.72
N CYS A 172 8.10 -0.04 -19.58
CA CYS A 172 7.37 0.35 -18.38
C CYS A 172 7.26 1.87 -18.30
N THR A 173 6.06 2.36 -18.02
CA THR A 173 5.78 3.77 -17.74
C THR A 173 5.03 3.89 -16.42
N VAL A 174 5.43 4.84 -15.58
CA VAL A 174 4.61 5.32 -14.47
C VAL A 174 3.95 6.62 -14.90
N PHE A 175 2.62 6.69 -14.75
CA PHE A 175 1.82 7.87 -15.01
C PHE A 175 1.12 8.31 -13.74
N ASP A 176 1.47 9.49 -13.24
CA ASP A 176 0.96 10.03 -11.98
C ASP A 176 0.86 11.57 -12.05
N LEU A 177 0.39 12.22 -10.99
CA LEU A 177 0.36 13.67 -10.90
C LEU A 177 1.79 14.25 -11.04
N PRO A 178 1.94 15.45 -11.64
CA PRO A 178 3.25 16.03 -11.90
C PRO A 178 4.14 16.16 -10.66
N HIS A 179 3.56 16.47 -9.50
CA HIS A 179 4.33 16.64 -8.25
C HIS A 179 4.82 15.30 -7.69
N VAL A 180 4.07 14.21 -7.85
CA VAL A 180 4.46 12.84 -7.45
C VAL A 180 5.63 12.36 -8.32
N VAL A 181 5.50 12.48 -9.64
CA VAL A 181 6.56 12.11 -10.59
C VAL A 181 7.83 12.93 -10.36
N ALA A 182 7.71 14.22 -10.05
CA ALA A 182 8.87 15.07 -9.77
C ALA A 182 9.63 14.64 -8.50
N ALA A 183 8.94 14.05 -7.51
CA ALA A 183 9.54 13.53 -6.29
C ALA A 183 10.07 12.08 -6.42
N ALA A 184 9.69 11.38 -7.49
CA ALA A 184 10.03 9.98 -7.67
C ALA A 184 11.54 9.77 -7.98
N PRO A 185 12.14 8.67 -7.50
CA PRO A 185 13.51 8.31 -7.85
C PRO A 185 13.59 7.92 -9.33
N GLN A 186 14.78 8.05 -9.91
CA GLN A 186 15.05 7.51 -11.24
C GLN A 186 15.13 5.99 -11.18
N ILE A 187 14.31 5.30 -11.98
CA ILE A 187 14.28 3.84 -12.06
C ILE A 187 14.75 3.44 -13.47
N PRO A 188 15.91 2.77 -13.62
CA PRO A 188 16.40 2.34 -14.93
C PRO A 188 15.38 1.48 -15.68
N GLY A 189 15.07 1.87 -16.92
CA GLY A 189 14.10 1.17 -17.77
C GLY A 189 12.63 1.54 -17.55
N VAL A 190 12.34 2.49 -16.64
CA VAL A 190 10.99 3.01 -16.40
C VAL A 190 10.94 4.49 -16.79
N GLU A 191 9.95 4.83 -17.61
CA GLU A 191 9.63 6.22 -17.96
C GLU A 191 8.66 6.80 -16.94
N MET A 192 8.93 8.01 -16.43
CA MET A 192 8.01 8.71 -15.52
C MET A 192 7.30 9.85 -16.26
N VAL A 193 5.97 9.86 -16.25
CA VAL A 193 5.15 10.82 -17.00
C VAL A 193 4.14 11.48 -16.07
N GLY A 194 4.21 12.81 -15.95
CA GLY A 194 3.26 13.59 -15.17
C GLY A 194 1.99 13.93 -15.95
N GLY A 195 0.81 13.82 -15.33
CA GLY A 195 -0.46 14.25 -15.92
C GLY A 195 -1.68 13.96 -15.03
N ASN A 196 -2.88 14.14 -15.60
CA ASN A 196 -4.15 13.86 -14.95
C ASN A 196 -4.88 12.74 -15.69
N MET A 197 -5.09 11.60 -15.02
CA MET A 197 -5.75 10.41 -15.58
C MET A 197 -7.20 10.62 -16.02
N PHE A 198 -7.90 11.60 -15.43
CA PHE A 198 -9.26 11.93 -15.86
C PHE A 198 -9.30 12.72 -17.18
N GLU A 199 -8.17 13.33 -17.58
CA GLU A 199 -8.01 14.08 -18.82
C GLU A 199 -7.36 13.23 -19.92
N PHE A 200 -6.28 12.52 -19.59
CA PHE A 200 -5.46 11.78 -20.54
C PHE A 200 -4.80 10.56 -19.89
N ILE A 201 -4.68 9.47 -20.64
CA ILE A 201 -3.91 8.28 -20.26
C ILE A 201 -2.98 7.91 -21.43
N PRO A 202 -1.68 7.66 -21.19
CA PRO A 202 -0.78 7.18 -22.25
C PRO A 202 -1.22 5.82 -22.82
N SER A 203 -1.27 5.70 -24.15
CA SER A 203 -1.58 4.41 -24.81
C SER A 203 -0.54 3.33 -24.53
N ALA A 204 -1.02 2.12 -24.24
CA ALA A 204 -0.23 0.94 -23.89
C ALA A 204 -0.99 -0.35 -24.21
N ASP A 205 -0.27 -1.48 -24.26
CA ASP A 205 -0.92 -2.79 -24.45
C ASP A 205 -1.64 -3.22 -23.17
N ALA A 206 -1.11 -2.83 -22.01
CA ALA A 206 -1.73 -3.05 -20.73
C ALA A 206 -1.65 -1.80 -19.84
N LEU A 207 -2.67 -1.60 -19.01
CA LEU A 207 -2.70 -0.61 -17.96
C LEU A 207 -2.72 -1.32 -16.61
N LEU A 208 -1.97 -0.81 -15.62
CA LEU A 208 -1.98 -1.29 -14.24
C LEU A 208 -2.55 -0.20 -13.34
N LEU A 209 -3.59 -0.51 -12.57
CA LEU A 209 -4.14 0.32 -11.51
C LEU A 209 -4.03 -0.45 -10.20
N LYS A 210 -3.25 0.05 -9.24
CA LYS A 210 -3.13 -0.55 -7.92
C LYS A 210 -3.56 0.50 -6.89
N PHE A 211 -4.53 0.17 -6.03
CA PHE A 211 -5.01 1.12 -5.00
C PHE A 211 -5.39 2.47 -5.60
N MET A 212 -6.21 2.42 -6.64
CA MET A 212 -6.67 3.59 -7.38
C MET A 212 -8.18 3.67 -7.45
N LEU A 213 -8.84 2.55 -7.73
CA LEU A 213 -10.29 2.51 -7.93
C LEU A 213 -11.02 2.49 -6.58
N HIS A 214 -10.35 2.09 -5.50
CA HIS A 214 -10.92 2.23 -4.16
C HIS A 214 -11.00 3.67 -3.65
N ASN A 215 -10.31 4.63 -4.29
CA ASN A 215 -10.28 6.05 -3.88
C ASN A 215 -11.53 6.83 -4.30
N TRP A 216 -12.39 6.25 -5.15
CA TRP A 216 -13.47 6.98 -5.80
C TRP A 216 -14.79 6.21 -5.77
N ASN A 217 -15.89 6.96 -5.87
CA ASN A 217 -17.21 6.37 -6.09
C ASN A 217 -17.30 5.70 -7.48
N ASP A 218 -18.39 4.95 -7.69
CA ASP A 218 -18.57 4.14 -8.90
C ASP A 218 -18.67 4.99 -10.18
N ALA A 219 -19.30 6.18 -10.12
CA ALA A 219 -19.46 7.03 -11.29
C ALA A 219 -18.11 7.55 -11.83
N GLU A 220 -17.22 7.94 -10.91
CA GLU A 220 -15.86 8.37 -11.22
C GLU A 220 -14.99 7.20 -11.70
N CYS A 221 -15.10 6.05 -11.04
CA CYS A 221 -14.45 4.82 -11.48
C CYS A 221 -14.85 4.42 -12.90
N ILE A 222 -16.14 4.45 -13.24
CA ILE A 222 -16.65 4.12 -14.58
C ILE A 222 -16.09 5.10 -15.62
N LYS A 223 -16.02 6.39 -15.30
CA LYS A 223 -15.44 7.40 -16.19
C LYS A 223 -13.96 7.10 -16.47
N LEU A 224 -13.18 6.79 -15.44
CA LEU A 224 -11.77 6.43 -15.57
C LEU A 224 -11.60 5.13 -16.37
N LEU A 225 -12.33 4.09 -16.00
CA LEU A 225 -12.27 2.77 -16.62
C LEU A 225 -12.66 2.79 -18.11
N LYS A 226 -13.66 3.59 -18.51
CA LYS A 226 -13.98 3.82 -19.93
C LYS A 226 -12.81 4.41 -20.70
N ARG A 227 -12.12 5.40 -20.12
CA ARG A 227 -10.91 5.96 -20.72
C ARG A 227 -9.78 4.93 -20.81
N CYS A 228 -9.58 4.13 -19.75
CA CYS A 228 -8.62 3.03 -19.76
C CYS A 228 -8.91 2.06 -20.92
N LYS A 229 -10.18 1.66 -21.08
CA LYS A 229 -10.64 0.78 -22.15
C LYS A 229 -10.32 1.34 -23.54
N GLU A 230 -10.60 2.63 -23.77
CA GLU A 230 -10.33 3.31 -25.05
C GLU A 230 -8.83 3.44 -25.37
N THR A 231 -7.97 3.35 -24.35
CA THR A 231 -6.53 3.60 -24.44
C THR A 231 -5.72 2.34 -24.79
N VAL A 232 -6.28 1.16 -24.53
CA VAL A 232 -5.68 -0.14 -24.83
C VAL A 232 -6.20 -0.73 -26.15
N PRO A 233 -5.44 -1.60 -26.83
CA PRO A 233 -5.89 -2.28 -28.06
C PRO A 233 -7.15 -3.13 -27.83
N ALA A 234 -8.11 -3.07 -28.75
CA ALA A 234 -9.38 -3.79 -28.61
C ALA A 234 -9.24 -5.33 -28.72
N ASP A 235 -8.20 -5.82 -29.38
CA ASP A 235 -8.01 -7.24 -29.69
C ASP A 235 -7.12 -7.99 -28.68
N HIS A 236 -6.21 -7.29 -28.01
CA HIS A 236 -5.27 -7.89 -27.06
C HIS A 236 -4.98 -7.04 -25.81
N GLY A 237 -5.58 -5.85 -25.72
CA GLY A 237 -5.40 -4.94 -24.61
C GLY A 237 -6.05 -5.43 -23.33
N LYS A 238 -5.55 -4.97 -22.19
CA LYS A 238 -6.09 -5.33 -20.88
C LYS A 238 -5.87 -4.24 -19.84
N VAL A 239 -6.76 -4.18 -18.87
CA VAL A 239 -6.62 -3.37 -17.67
C VAL A 239 -6.45 -4.32 -16.49
N ILE A 240 -5.32 -4.20 -15.81
CA ILE A 240 -4.92 -5.01 -14.66
C ILE A 240 -5.16 -4.15 -13.42
N ILE A 241 -5.94 -4.67 -12.49
CA ILE A 241 -6.34 -3.99 -11.27
C ILE A 241 -5.82 -4.80 -10.08
N ILE A 242 -5.17 -4.15 -9.13
CA ILE A 242 -4.70 -4.76 -7.89
C ILE A 242 -5.36 -4.03 -6.72
N GLU A 243 -6.41 -4.63 -6.17
CA GLU A 243 -7.32 -4.02 -5.17
C GLU A 243 -7.83 -5.10 -4.21
N MET A 244 -8.41 -4.71 -3.08
CA MET A 244 -9.07 -5.69 -2.22
C MET A 244 -10.41 -6.15 -2.83
N VAL A 245 -10.78 -7.39 -2.49
CA VAL A 245 -12.09 -7.97 -2.81
C VAL A 245 -12.66 -8.46 -1.48
N LEU A 246 -13.79 -7.91 -1.05
CA LEU A 246 -14.27 -8.06 0.33
C LEU A 246 -14.75 -9.48 0.71
N ASP A 247 -15.17 -10.28 -0.27
CA ASP A 247 -15.90 -11.53 -0.10
C ASP A 247 -15.16 -12.73 -0.70
N GLN A 248 -13.87 -12.90 -0.37
CA GLN A 248 -13.11 -14.07 -0.83
C GLN A 248 -13.37 -15.30 0.06
N ASP A 249 -13.68 -16.42 -0.58
CA ASP A 249 -14.06 -17.67 0.10
C ASP A 249 -12.95 -18.27 1.00
N GLU A 250 -11.68 -17.93 0.74
CA GLU A 250 -10.52 -18.51 1.43
C GLU A 250 -9.92 -17.60 2.51
N ASP A 251 -10.53 -16.45 2.81
CA ASP A 251 -10.01 -15.55 3.83
C ASP A 251 -10.15 -16.12 5.24
N ASP A 252 -9.17 -15.81 6.09
CA ASP A 252 -9.32 -15.93 7.54
C ASP A 252 -9.94 -14.67 8.16
N ASP A 253 -10.27 -14.77 9.45
CA ASP A 253 -10.91 -13.69 10.21
C ASP A 253 -10.05 -12.42 10.30
N ASP A 254 -8.72 -12.54 10.22
CA ASP A 254 -7.81 -11.39 10.31
C ASP A 254 -7.74 -10.66 8.97
N LEU A 255 -7.61 -11.38 7.85
CA LEU A 255 -7.67 -10.78 6.51
C LEU A 255 -9.02 -10.09 6.25
N THR A 256 -10.12 -10.72 6.65
CA THR A 256 -11.46 -10.12 6.54
C THR A 256 -11.55 -8.82 7.33
N ARG A 257 -11.01 -8.80 8.56
CA ARG A 257 -10.99 -7.60 9.40
C ARG A 257 -10.18 -6.48 8.77
N ASP A 258 -9.01 -6.78 8.23
CA ASP A 258 -8.13 -5.79 7.61
C ASP A 258 -8.78 -5.16 6.37
N ARG A 259 -9.44 -5.97 5.53
CA ARG A 259 -10.18 -5.47 4.36
C ARG A 259 -11.36 -4.57 4.72
N LEU A 260 -12.14 -4.97 5.73
CA LEU A 260 -13.24 -4.13 6.23
C LEU A 260 -12.75 -2.85 6.91
N SER A 261 -11.56 -2.90 7.53
CA SER A 261 -10.95 -1.72 8.12
C SER A 261 -10.53 -0.72 7.04
N LEU A 262 -9.96 -1.21 5.92
CA LEU A 262 -9.61 -0.34 4.79
C LEU A 262 -10.86 0.21 4.07
N ASP A 263 -11.96 -0.54 4.01
CA ASP A 263 -13.23 -0.02 3.46
C ASP A 263 -13.71 1.23 4.21
N LEU A 264 -13.66 1.19 5.55
CA LEU A 264 -13.99 2.36 6.37
C LEU A 264 -12.96 3.48 6.23
N ASP A 265 -11.68 3.15 6.08
CA ASP A 265 -10.64 4.14 5.84
C ASP A 265 -10.87 4.89 4.52
N MET A 266 -11.24 4.18 3.44
CA MET A 266 -11.56 4.80 2.14
C MET A 266 -12.81 5.69 2.23
N MET A 267 -13.82 5.26 2.99
CA MET A 267 -15.01 6.06 3.25
C MET A 267 -14.65 7.38 3.96
N LEU A 268 -13.78 7.34 4.97
CA LEU A 268 -13.42 8.50 5.79
C LEU A 268 -12.41 9.44 5.13
N SER A 269 -11.45 8.89 4.39
CA SER A 269 -10.28 9.63 3.88
C SER A 269 -10.47 10.14 2.45
N LEU A 270 -11.25 9.46 1.62
CA LEU A 270 -11.32 9.76 0.17
C LEU A 270 -12.75 9.72 -0.40
N GLY A 271 -13.76 9.30 0.37
CA GLY A 271 -15.12 9.08 -0.14
C GLY A 271 -15.20 7.88 -1.09
N GLY A 272 -14.22 7.00 -1.00
CA GLY A 272 -14.10 5.77 -1.77
C GLY A 272 -14.70 4.57 -1.05
N LYS A 273 -14.40 3.36 -1.54
CA LYS A 273 -14.81 2.09 -0.94
C LYS A 273 -14.01 0.91 -1.47
N GLU A 274 -13.89 -0.11 -0.63
CA GLU A 274 -13.56 -1.45 -1.10
C GLU A 274 -14.82 -2.10 -1.72
N ARG A 275 -14.61 -3.12 -2.57
CA ARG A 275 -15.71 -3.71 -3.36
C ARG A 275 -15.76 -5.22 -3.23
N THR A 276 -16.96 -5.76 -3.26
CA THR A 276 -17.20 -7.21 -3.37
C THR A 276 -16.96 -7.70 -4.80
N ASN A 277 -16.93 -9.02 -4.97
CA ASN A 277 -16.79 -9.72 -6.24
C ASN A 277 -17.87 -9.30 -7.25
N ASP A 278 -19.11 -9.15 -6.77
CA ASP A 278 -20.26 -8.72 -7.57
C ASP A 278 -20.18 -7.23 -7.93
N GLU A 279 -19.79 -6.38 -6.99
CA GLU A 279 -19.61 -4.95 -7.24
C GLU A 279 -18.51 -4.69 -8.28
N TRP A 280 -17.39 -5.41 -8.21
CA TRP A 280 -16.34 -5.35 -9.23
C TRP A 280 -16.85 -5.76 -10.62
N ARG A 281 -17.68 -6.81 -10.70
CA ARG A 281 -18.29 -7.25 -11.97
C ARG A 281 -19.22 -6.20 -12.56
N ILE A 282 -20.06 -5.61 -11.72
CA ILE A 282 -20.99 -4.55 -12.13
C ILE A 282 -20.19 -3.35 -12.65
N LEU A 283 -19.23 -2.85 -11.87
CA LEU A 283 -18.41 -1.69 -12.20
C LEU A 283 -17.69 -1.86 -13.55
N LEU A 284 -17.03 -3.00 -13.75
CA LEU A 284 -16.30 -3.30 -14.98
C LEU A 284 -17.25 -3.55 -16.17
N GLY A 285 -18.41 -4.18 -15.92
CA GLY A 285 -19.44 -4.36 -16.94
C GLY A 285 -20.03 -3.04 -17.43
N GLU A 286 -20.35 -2.11 -16.52
CA GLU A 286 -20.85 -0.76 -16.85
C GLU A 286 -19.80 0.12 -17.53
N SER A 287 -18.52 -0.19 -17.29
CA SER A 287 -17.37 0.40 -18.01
C SER A 287 -17.18 -0.20 -19.41
N GLY A 288 -17.91 -1.27 -19.73
CA GLY A 288 -17.97 -1.89 -21.05
C GLY A 288 -16.93 -2.98 -21.29
N PHE A 289 -16.28 -3.52 -20.27
CA PHE A 289 -15.37 -4.67 -20.44
C PHE A 289 -16.18 -5.95 -20.70
N ASN A 290 -15.72 -6.77 -21.65
CA ASN A 290 -16.45 -7.96 -22.11
C ASN A 290 -16.08 -9.22 -21.34
N LYS A 291 -14.88 -9.24 -20.74
CA LYS A 291 -14.37 -10.38 -19.99
C LYS A 291 -13.63 -9.87 -18.76
N ILE A 292 -13.87 -10.52 -17.63
CA ILE A 292 -13.28 -10.19 -16.33
C ILE A 292 -12.74 -11.49 -15.75
N GLU A 293 -11.48 -11.48 -15.33
CA GLU A 293 -10.83 -12.62 -14.67
C GLU A 293 -10.34 -12.16 -13.29
N PHE A 294 -10.60 -12.97 -12.27
CA PHE A 294 -10.04 -12.80 -10.93
C PHE A 294 -8.90 -13.80 -10.79
N VAL A 295 -7.72 -13.29 -10.47
CA VAL A 295 -6.50 -14.09 -10.32
C VAL A 295 -6.05 -13.97 -8.86
N PRO A 296 -6.17 -15.06 -8.08
CA PRO A 296 -5.72 -15.05 -6.71
C PRO A 296 -4.19 -14.95 -6.69
N ILE A 297 -3.69 -14.11 -5.78
CA ILE A 297 -2.26 -13.99 -5.48
C ILE A 297 -2.07 -14.08 -3.98
N PHE A 298 -0.85 -14.42 -3.55
CA PHE A 298 -0.51 -14.45 -2.13
C PHE A 298 -0.33 -13.03 -1.58
N GLY A 299 -1.44 -12.36 -1.27
CA GLY A 299 -1.51 -10.99 -0.77
C GLY A 299 -2.90 -10.62 -0.25
N ILE A 300 -3.02 -9.47 0.42
CA ILE A 300 -4.32 -8.97 0.91
C ILE A 300 -5.21 -8.48 -0.23
N GLN A 301 -4.59 -8.00 -1.33
CA GLN A 301 -5.25 -7.65 -2.58
C GLN A 301 -5.44 -8.86 -3.49
N SER A 302 -6.44 -8.77 -4.36
CA SER A 302 -6.63 -9.63 -5.53
C SER A 302 -6.11 -8.94 -6.79
N VAL A 303 -5.83 -9.76 -7.82
CA VAL A 303 -5.61 -9.25 -9.19
C VAL A 303 -6.90 -9.45 -9.98
N ILE A 304 -7.38 -8.39 -10.61
CA ILE A 304 -8.55 -8.42 -11.50
C ILE A 304 -8.07 -7.98 -12.89
N VAL A 305 -8.36 -8.78 -13.91
CA VAL A 305 -8.00 -8.47 -15.29
C VAL A 305 -9.26 -8.25 -16.10
N ALA A 306 -9.40 -7.04 -16.65
CA ALA A 306 -10.52 -6.64 -17.48
C ALA A 306 -10.09 -6.48 -18.94
N TYR A 307 -10.82 -7.12 -19.85
CA TYR A 307 -10.53 -7.13 -21.29
C TYR A 307 -11.61 -6.34 -22.07
N PRO A 308 -11.22 -5.40 -22.97
CA PRO A 308 -12.14 -4.51 -23.70
C PRO A 308 -13.27 -5.18 -24.48
#